data_AF-A0A836QL41-F1
#
_entry.id   AF-A0A836QL41-F1
#
_cell.length_a   1.000
_cell.length_b   1.000
_cell.length_c   1.000
_cell.angle_alpha   90.00
_cell.angle_beta   90.00
_cell.angle_gamma   90.00
#
_symmetry.space_group_name_H-M   'P 1'
#
loop_
_entity.id
_entity.type
_entity.pdbx_description
1 polymer ?
#
loop_
_entity_poly.entity_id
_entity_poly.type
_entity_poly.pdbx_seq_one_letter_code
_entity_poly.pdbx_strand_id
1 'polypeptide(L)'
;MITKPCLKIVDAHRAVASWRRTACDQGLVYREEQKRLLDEYRGDFIYLQDGSVVWNGPEPTNLGSRRKLSGDKKDSALWLKYVDPEEREGERFEVYEEFQRLAS
;
A
#
# COMPACT_ATOMS: atom_id res chain seq x y z
N MET A 1 23.92 31.12 11.80
CA MET A 1 23.10 29.88 11.79
C MET A 1 21.81 30.18 11.06
N ILE A 2 21.68 29.79 9.79
CA ILE A 2 20.42 29.93 9.04
C ILE A 2 19.81 28.53 8.96
N THR A 3 18.78 28.28 9.76
CA THR A 3 17.98 27.05 9.70
C THR A 3 17.33 26.96 8.34
N LYS A 4 17.73 25.98 7.52
CA LYS A 4 17.18 25.66 6.20
C LYS A 4 15.74 25.12 6.35
N PRO A 5 14.67 25.89 6.10
CA PRO A 5 13.29 25.38 6.17
C PRO A 5 12.91 24.66 4.88
N CYS A 6 13.55 25.03 3.76
CA CYS A 6 13.27 24.52 2.42
C CYS A 6 13.55 23.01 2.27
N LEU A 7 14.57 22.47 2.97
CA LEU A 7 14.97 21.06 2.85
C LEU A 7 13.86 20.11 3.35
N LYS A 8 13.26 20.40 4.52
CA LYS A 8 12.23 19.53 5.13
C LYS A 8 10.93 19.44 4.32
N ILE A 9 10.57 20.52 3.63
CA ILE A 9 9.34 20.57 2.84
C ILE A 9 9.50 19.69 1.59
N VAL A 10 10.64 19.80 0.90
CA VAL A 10 10.95 18.97 -0.27
C VAL A 10 11.00 17.48 0.08
N ASP A 11 11.58 17.13 1.22
CA ASP A 11 11.62 15.73 1.70
C ASP A 11 10.22 15.17 1.97
N ALA A 12 9.31 15.97 2.55
CA ALA A 12 7.92 15.57 2.76
C ALA A 12 7.15 15.37 1.45
N HIS A 13 7.35 16.24 0.45
CA HIS A 13 6.72 16.06 -0.87
C HIS A 13 7.22 14.80 -1.58
N ARG A 14 8.53 14.51 -1.49
CA ARG A 14 9.11 13.29 -2.06
C ARG A 14 8.56 12.03 -1.38
N ALA A 15 8.43 12.04 -0.07
CA ALA A 15 7.84 10.92 0.68
C ALA A 15 6.38 10.68 0.29
N VAL A 16 5.56 11.73 0.23
CA VAL A 16 4.15 11.62 -0.19
C VAL A 16 4.03 11.12 -1.64
N ALA A 17 4.89 11.60 -2.55
CA ALA A 17 4.92 11.10 -3.92
C ALA A 17 5.31 9.61 -3.98
N SER A 18 6.29 9.20 -3.16
CA SER A 18 6.68 7.80 -3.05
C SER A 18 5.56 6.92 -2.53
N TRP A 19 4.84 7.35 -1.49
CA TRP A 19 3.71 6.60 -0.94
C TRP A 19 2.57 6.44 -1.95
N ARG A 20 2.23 7.49 -2.70
CA ARG A 20 1.18 7.40 -3.72
C ARG A 20 1.54 6.38 -4.81
N ARG A 21 2.77 6.46 -5.32
CA ARG A 21 3.28 5.50 -6.32
C ARG A 21 3.27 4.09 -5.76
N THR A 22 3.94 3.86 -4.64
CA THR A 22 4.06 2.51 -4.06
C THR A 22 2.73 1.91 -3.63
N ALA A 23 1.74 2.71 -3.22
CA ALA A 23 0.39 2.22 -2.95
C ALA A 23 -0.32 1.75 -4.24
N CYS A 24 -0.17 2.48 -5.34
CA CYS A 24 -0.64 2.04 -6.65
C CYS A 24 0.05 0.74 -7.08
N ASP A 25 1.37 0.66 -6.89
CA ASP A 25 2.15 -0.55 -7.16
C ASP A 25 1.60 -1.75 -6.37
N GLN A 26 1.33 -1.59 -5.06
CA GLN A 26 0.77 -2.66 -4.24
C GLN A 26 -0.63 -3.10 -4.73
N GLY A 27 -1.50 -2.16 -5.08
CA GLY A 27 -2.83 -2.49 -5.62
C GLY A 27 -2.75 -3.27 -6.92
N LEU A 28 -1.79 -2.94 -7.79
CA LEU A 28 -1.57 -3.69 -9.04
C LEU A 28 -0.96 -5.06 -8.78
N VAL A 29 -0.02 -5.18 -7.84
CA VAL A 29 0.48 -6.50 -7.40
C VAL A 29 -0.65 -7.36 -6.85
N TYR A 30 -1.57 -6.81 -6.05
CA TYR A 30 -2.74 -7.56 -5.59
C TYR A 30 -3.54 -8.14 -6.75
N ARG A 31 -3.77 -7.34 -7.79
CA ARG A 31 -4.52 -7.79 -8.97
C ARG A 31 -3.78 -8.87 -9.76
N GLU A 32 -2.47 -8.74 -9.95
CA GLU A 32 -1.64 -9.74 -10.63
C GLU A 32 -1.59 -11.06 -9.86
N GLU A 33 -1.47 -10.98 -8.53
CA GLU A 33 -1.33 -12.12 -7.62
C GLU A 33 -2.68 -12.56 -7.02
N GLN A 34 -3.81 -12.07 -7.54
CA GLN A 34 -5.12 -12.18 -6.89
C GLN A 34 -5.50 -13.63 -6.62
N LYS A 35 -5.22 -14.53 -7.55
CA LYS A 35 -5.49 -15.96 -7.38
C LYS A 35 -4.76 -16.53 -6.17
N ARG A 36 -3.45 -16.28 -6.06
CA ARG A 36 -2.63 -16.76 -4.95
C ARG A 36 -3.10 -16.16 -3.62
N LEU A 37 -3.42 -14.87 -3.62
CA LEU A 37 -3.89 -14.17 -2.42
C LEU A 37 -5.27 -14.66 -1.97
N LEU A 38 -6.17 -15.00 -2.90
CA LEU A 38 -7.45 -15.65 -2.59
C LEU A 38 -7.27 -17.05 -2.01
N ASP A 39 -6.34 -17.83 -2.55
CA ASP A 39 -6.07 -19.18 -2.05
C ASP A 39 -5.51 -19.15 -0.61
N GLU A 40 -4.69 -18.15 -0.28
CA GLU A 40 -4.04 -18.03 1.04
C GLU A 40 -4.84 -17.26 2.09
N TYR A 41 -5.52 -16.17 1.71
CA TYR A 41 -6.06 -15.17 2.65
C TYR A 41 -7.54 -14.85 2.48
N ARG A 42 -8.34 -15.67 1.77
CA ARG A 42 -9.77 -15.37 1.59
C ARG A 42 -10.48 -15.14 2.93
N GLY A 43 -11.27 -14.07 2.99
CA GLY A 43 -12.03 -13.71 4.19
C GLY A 43 -11.21 -13.00 5.28
N ASP A 44 -9.91 -12.74 5.03
CA ASP A 44 -9.08 -11.89 5.88
C ASP A 44 -8.84 -10.53 5.23
N PHE A 45 -8.47 -9.55 6.07
CA PHE A 45 -7.76 -8.36 5.63
C PHE A 45 -6.29 -8.67 5.49
N ILE A 46 -5.63 -8.04 4.52
CA ILE A 46 -4.18 -8.08 4.34
C ILE A 46 -3.61 -6.66 4.28
N TYR A 47 -2.38 -6.50 4.77
CA TYR A 47 -1.51 -5.39 4.38
C TYR A 47 -0.45 -5.89 3.41
N LEU A 48 -0.40 -5.30 2.22
CA LEU A 48 0.70 -5.46 1.27
C LEU A 48 1.72 -4.33 1.42
N GLN A 49 3.01 -4.68 1.35
CA GLN A 49 4.11 -3.73 1.22
C GLN A 49 5.25 -4.36 0.44
N ASP A 50 5.74 -3.67 -0.59
CA ASP A 50 6.75 -4.16 -1.55
C ASP A 50 6.45 -5.58 -2.07
N GLY A 51 5.19 -5.83 -2.43
CA GLY A 51 4.72 -7.09 -3.02
C GLY A 51 4.56 -8.24 -2.04
N SER A 52 4.78 -8.02 -0.73
CA SER A 52 4.65 -9.05 0.31
C SER A 52 3.49 -8.73 1.25
N VAL A 53 2.76 -9.77 1.66
CA VAL A 53 1.79 -9.66 2.76
C VAL A 53 2.59 -9.55 4.06
N VAL A 54 2.56 -8.37 4.68
CA VAL A 54 3.28 -8.11 5.93
C VAL A 54 2.42 -8.34 7.17
N TRP A 55 1.10 -8.45 6.98
CA TRP A 55 0.13 -8.78 8.02
C TRP A 55 -1.17 -9.28 7.38
N ASN A 56 -1.86 -10.22 8.05
CA ASN A 56 -3.23 -10.59 7.74
C ASN A 56 -4.06 -10.83 9.03
N GLY A 57 -5.38 -10.76 8.90
CA GLY A 57 -6.32 -11.18 9.94
C GLY A 57 -7.74 -10.68 9.70
N PRO A 58 -8.70 -11.14 10.51
CA PRO A 58 -10.12 -10.87 10.29
C PRO A 58 -10.53 -9.42 10.62
N GLU A 59 -9.72 -8.71 11.40
CA GLU A 59 -10.05 -7.38 11.91
C GLU A 59 -8.80 -6.49 12.00
N PRO A 60 -8.63 -5.49 11.11
CA PRO A 60 -7.44 -4.65 11.07
C PRO A 60 -7.41 -3.60 12.19
N THR A 61 -8.50 -3.35 12.91
CA THR A 61 -8.49 -2.35 14.00
C THR A 61 -7.53 -2.72 15.14
N ASN A 62 -7.22 -4.00 15.34
CA ASN A 62 -6.35 -4.47 16.42
C ASN A 62 -4.90 -4.78 16.00
N LEU A 63 -4.47 -4.40 14.79
CA LEU A 63 -3.12 -4.71 14.26
C LEU A 63 -1.97 -4.00 15.01
N GLY A 64 -2.29 -3.05 15.89
CA GLY A 64 -1.32 -2.20 16.56
C GLY A 64 -0.79 -1.07 15.66
N SER A 65 0.52 -0.83 15.71
CA SER A 65 1.15 0.32 15.05
C SER A 65 1.52 0.04 13.59
N ARG A 66 0.87 0.73 12.65
CA ARG A 66 1.22 0.70 11.22
C ARG A 66 2.68 1.12 10.95
N ARG A 67 3.24 2.00 11.80
CA ARG A 67 4.66 2.39 11.69
C ARG A 67 5.61 1.25 12.04
N LYS A 68 5.28 0.45 13.06
CA LYS A 68 6.05 -0.75 13.38
C LYS A 68 5.92 -1.80 12.27
N LEU A 69 4.70 -1.96 11.74
CA LEU A 69 4.43 -2.88 10.63
C LEU A 69 5.23 -2.52 9.37
N SER A 70 5.28 -1.24 9.02
CA SER A 70 6.07 -0.73 7.88
C SER A 70 7.59 -0.88 8.08
N GLY A 71 8.04 -1.07 9.32
CA GLY A 71 9.46 -1.26 9.65
C GLY A 71 10.34 -0.11 9.16
N ASP A 72 11.45 -0.47 8.51
CA ASP A 72 12.41 0.50 7.96
C ASP A 72 11.99 1.05 6.58
N LYS A 73 10.91 0.51 5.99
CA LYS A 73 10.42 0.87 4.65
C LYS A 73 9.53 2.11 4.68
N LYS A 74 10.04 3.19 5.28
CA LYS A 74 9.28 4.42 5.57
C LYS A 74 8.78 5.15 4.33
N ASP A 75 9.38 4.91 3.17
CA ASP A 75 9.01 5.53 1.90
C ASP A 75 8.12 4.63 1.01
N SER A 76 7.77 3.43 1.50
CA SER A 76 6.88 2.49 0.82
C SER A 76 5.55 2.38 1.55
N ALA A 77 4.45 2.52 0.80
CA ALA A 77 3.12 2.50 1.37
C ALA A 77 2.69 1.08 1.78
N LEU A 78 1.99 1.03 2.90
CA LEU A 78 1.14 -0.10 3.26
C LEU A 78 -0.20 0.03 2.52
N TRP A 79 -0.62 -1.03 1.82
CA TRP A 79 -1.91 -1.10 1.14
C TRP A 79 -2.80 -2.13 1.82
N LEU A 80 -3.95 -1.68 2.33
CA LEU A 80 -4.92 -2.53 3.05
C LEU A 80 -5.99 -3.00 2.09
N LYS A 81 -6.33 -4.29 2.14
CA LYS A 81 -7.44 -4.86 1.37
C LYS A 81 -8.14 -5.98 2.11
N TYR A 82 -9.46 -6.04 1.99
CA TYR A 82 -10.22 -7.24 2.33
C TYR A 82 -10.22 -8.20 1.14
N VAL A 83 -9.75 -9.43 1.37
CA VAL A 83 -9.59 -10.46 0.35
C VAL A 83 -10.93 -11.16 0.15
N ASP A 84 -11.83 -10.49 -0.58
CA ASP A 84 -13.16 -10.99 -0.92
C ASP A 84 -13.12 -11.80 -2.22
N PRO A 85 -13.47 -13.10 -2.19
CA PRO A 85 -13.61 -13.92 -3.39
C PRO A 85 -14.60 -13.39 -4.42
N GLU A 86 -15.57 -12.58 -3.99
CA GLU A 86 -16.58 -11.99 -4.88
C GLU A 86 -16.26 -10.53 -5.25
N GLU A 87 -15.15 -9.97 -4.76
CA GLU A 87 -14.69 -8.59 -4.99
C GLU A 87 -15.83 -7.55 -4.88
N ARG A 88 -16.62 -7.62 -3.81
CA ARG A 88 -17.79 -6.75 -3.63
C ARG A 88 -17.45 -5.29 -3.36
N GLU A 89 -16.22 -5.01 -2.97
CA GLU A 89 -15.71 -3.65 -2.76
C GLU A 89 -15.69 -2.86 -4.07
N GLY A 90 -15.58 -3.55 -5.22
CA GLY A 90 -15.57 -2.90 -6.54
C GLY A 90 -14.32 -2.05 -6.75
N GLU A 91 -13.17 -2.54 -6.29
CA GLU A 91 -11.87 -1.86 -6.42
C GLU A 91 -11.58 -1.47 -7.88
N ARG A 92 -11.16 -0.22 -8.09
CA ARG A 92 -10.96 0.39 -9.43
C ARG A 92 -9.49 0.44 -9.80
N PHE A 93 -8.92 -0.72 -10.13
CA PHE A 93 -7.48 -0.86 -10.42
C PHE A 93 -6.99 -0.01 -11.60
N GLU A 94 -7.86 0.37 -12.53
CA GLU A 94 -7.52 1.23 -13.66
C GLU A 94 -7.00 2.62 -13.23
N VAL A 95 -7.41 3.11 -12.05
CA VAL A 95 -6.90 4.36 -11.47
C VAL A 95 -5.43 4.23 -11.09
N TYR A 96 -5.02 3.07 -10.57
CA TYR A 96 -3.62 2.79 -10.23
C TYR A 96 -2.75 2.71 -11.48
N GLU A 97 -3.25 2.07 -12.54
CA GLU A 97 -2.54 2.02 -13.82
C GLU A 97 -2.41 3.41 -14.45
N GLU A 98 -3.47 4.21 -14.45
CA GLU A 98 -3.45 5.57 -14.99
C GLU A 98 -2.43 6.42 -14.23
N PHE A 99 -2.44 6.33 -12.90
CA PHE A 99 -1.45 7.01 -12.08
C PHE A 99 -0.02 6.58 -12.45
N GLN A 100 0.26 5.28 -12.58
CA GLN A 100 1.58 4.81 -12.97
C GLN A 100 2.00 5.33 -14.35
N ARG A 101 1.10 5.30 -15.34
CA ARG A 101 1.37 5.83 -16.70
C ARG A 101 1.66 7.33 -16.73
N LEU A 102 1.02 8.10 -15.86
CA LEU A 102 1.23 9.56 -15.77
C LEU A 102 2.46 9.92 -14.93
N ALA A 103 2.90 9.01 -14.06
CA ALA A 103 4.04 9.20 -13.17
C ALA A 103 5.37 8.69 -13.75
N SER A 104 5.34 7.91 -14.84
CA SER A 104 6.48 7.43 -15.62
C SER A 104 6.95 8.45 -16.65
#